data_AF-A0A758BSH6-F1
#
_entry.id   AF-A0A758BSH6-F1
#
_cell.length_a   1.000
_cell.length_b   1.000
_cell.length_c   1.000
_cell.angle_alpha   90.00
_cell.angle_beta   90.00
_cell.angle_gamma   90.00
#
_symmetry.space_group_name_H-M   'P 1'
#
loop_
_entity.id
_entity.type
_entity.pdbx_description
1 polymer ?
#
loop_
_entity_poly.entity_id
_entity_poly.type
_entity_poly.pdbx_seq_one_letter_code
_entity_poly.pdbx_strand_id
1 'polypeptide(L)'
;NGTAVAANRLASRGALPALTGATRGSDSGLIMGEVYNNGYPTQYGNILRLTGTGDGEILIGWSGVNGAPAPAYIRSHRDNAEAEWSEWAMLYTTLNPPPDSHPVGAAIAWPSDATPAGYALMQGQSFDKSAYPLLAIAYPSGIIPDMRGWTIKGKPISGRAVLSQEMDGNKRHSHSARAQDTDLGTKNTSSFDYGSKGSDAGGNHVHEFGSYVNSYWGDSNHTSFLAGGGAWTKEAGIHAHTTWIGPHGHTVYIGPHGHLVIVDPDGNDEVTVKNIAFNYIVRLA
;
A
#
# COMPACT_ATOMS: atom_id res chain seq x y z
N ASN A 1 75.70 -26.55 27.43
CA ASN A 1 74.92 -27.70 27.95
C ASN A 1 74.32 -27.35 29.30
N GLY A 2 73.22 -26.59 29.32
CA GLY A 2 72.46 -26.31 30.53
C GLY A 2 71.22 -27.22 30.55
N THR A 3 71.20 -28.17 31.47
CA THR A 3 70.05 -29.03 31.76
C THR A 3 68.89 -28.17 32.26
N ALA A 4 67.75 -28.20 31.54
CA ALA A 4 66.50 -27.63 32.01
C ALA A 4 66.11 -28.33 33.32
N VAL A 5 66.29 -27.60 34.42
CA VAL A 5 65.87 -27.95 35.78
C VAL A 5 64.40 -28.35 35.75
N ALA A 6 64.08 -29.45 36.43
CA ALA A 6 62.73 -30.01 36.55
C ALA A 6 61.71 -28.90 36.87
N ALA A 7 60.87 -28.54 35.89
CA ALA A 7 59.71 -27.72 36.15
C ALA A 7 58.75 -28.53 37.04
N ASN A 8 58.34 -27.97 38.18
CA ASN A 8 57.28 -28.53 39.01
C ASN A 8 56.02 -28.68 38.14
N ARG A 9 55.69 -29.92 37.77
CA ARG A 9 54.48 -30.22 36.99
C ARG A 9 53.28 -30.15 37.93
N LEU A 10 52.29 -29.32 37.59
CA LEU A 10 50.98 -29.35 38.25
C LEU A 10 50.28 -30.65 37.83
N ALA A 11 49.85 -31.44 38.81
CA ALA A 11 49.08 -32.66 38.59
C ALA A 11 47.59 -32.40 38.90
N SER A 12 46.70 -33.01 38.11
CA SER A 12 45.27 -33.01 38.37
C SER A 12 44.99 -33.59 39.76
N ARG A 13 44.06 -32.97 40.50
CA ARG A 13 43.49 -33.49 41.75
C ARG A 13 42.31 -34.44 41.53
N GLY A 14 42.05 -34.82 40.28
CA GLY A 14 40.90 -35.62 39.89
C GLY A 14 39.61 -34.81 39.93
N ALA A 15 38.47 -35.51 39.99
CA ALA A 15 37.15 -34.89 39.99
C ALA A 15 36.89 -34.13 41.31
N LEU A 16 36.81 -32.80 41.23
CA LEU A 16 36.51 -31.92 42.37
C LEU A 16 35.07 -31.44 42.26
N PRO A 17 34.19 -31.58 43.27
CA PRO A 17 32.83 -31.04 43.18
C PRO A 17 32.83 -29.51 43.02
N ALA A 18 31.84 -28.98 42.31
CA ALA A 18 31.64 -27.54 42.19
C ALA A 18 31.35 -26.94 43.56
N LEU A 19 32.10 -25.90 43.93
CA LEU A 19 31.83 -25.14 45.15
C LEU A 19 30.57 -24.31 44.98
N THR A 20 29.76 -24.26 46.04
CA THR A 20 28.49 -23.54 46.12
C THR A 20 28.42 -22.76 47.42
N GLY A 21 27.56 -21.75 47.49
CA GLY A 21 27.43 -20.96 48.72
C GLY A 21 28.64 -20.03 48.91
N ALA A 22 28.93 -19.74 50.17
CA ALA A 22 30.21 -19.20 50.65
C ALA A 22 31.31 -20.28 50.87
N THR A 23 31.12 -21.52 50.40
CA THR A 23 32.06 -22.62 50.67
C THR A 23 33.34 -22.46 49.86
N ARG A 24 34.49 -22.44 50.54
CA ARG A 24 35.82 -22.45 49.91
C ARG A 24 36.43 -23.85 49.87
N GLY A 25 37.33 -24.09 48.92
CA GLY A 25 38.07 -25.35 48.84
C GLY A 25 39.08 -25.47 49.98
N SER A 26 39.37 -26.70 50.43
CA SER A 26 40.39 -26.95 51.47
C SER A 26 41.83 -26.83 50.97
N ASP A 27 42.02 -26.91 49.66
CA ASP A 27 43.33 -26.80 49.03
C ASP A 27 43.77 -25.34 48.88
N SER A 28 45.08 -25.07 48.97
CA SER A 28 45.68 -23.75 48.82
C SER A 28 46.64 -23.68 47.62
N GLY A 29 46.79 -22.50 47.02
CA GLY A 29 47.59 -22.24 45.82
C GLY A 29 46.83 -22.43 44.50
N LEU A 30 47.58 -22.83 43.48
CA LEU A 30 47.08 -23.13 42.13
C LEU A 30 46.68 -24.61 42.03
N ILE A 31 45.40 -24.86 41.79
CA ILE A 31 44.84 -26.21 41.78
C ILE A 31 44.27 -26.51 40.41
N MET A 32 44.61 -27.69 39.89
CA MET A 32 44.00 -28.24 38.68
C MET A 32 43.08 -29.39 39.07
N GLY A 33 41.86 -29.38 38.55
CA GLY A 33 40.89 -30.45 38.76
C GLY A 33 40.17 -30.84 37.48
N GLU A 34 39.42 -31.92 37.58
CA GLU A 34 38.57 -32.43 36.51
C GLU A 34 37.11 -32.09 36.78
N VAL A 35 36.44 -31.68 35.72
CA VAL A 35 34.98 -31.54 35.69
C VAL A 35 34.43 -32.79 35.03
N TYR A 36 33.66 -33.55 35.81
CA TYR A 36 33.12 -34.83 35.38
C TYR A 36 31.81 -35.09 36.12
N ASN A 37 30.72 -34.55 35.57
CA ASN A 37 29.36 -34.67 36.10
C ASN A 37 29.25 -34.34 37.60
N ASN A 38 29.89 -33.24 38.01
CA ASN A 38 30.12 -32.88 39.42
C ASN A 38 29.66 -31.45 39.76
N GLY A 39 28.63 -30.95 39.06
CA GLY A 39 27.91 -29.71 39.42
C GLY A 39 28.42 -28.41 38.79
N TYR A 40 29.40 -28.47 37.89
CA TYR A 40 29.83 -27.30 37.11
C TYR A 40 28.86 -27.01 35.95
N PRO A 41 28.93 -25.80 35.36
CA PRO A 41 28.14 -25.44 34.16
C PRO A 41 28.26 -26.40 32.98
N THR A 42 29.38 -27.11 32.86
CA THR A 42 29.62 -28.11 31.81
C THR A 42 29.65 -29.51 32.41
N GLN A 43 29.15 -30.50 31.67
CA GLN A 43 29.18 -31.90 32.09
C GLN A 43 30.62 -32.45 32.19
N TYR A 44 31.52 -32.01 31.29
CA TYR A 44 32.91 -32.46 31.23
C TYR A 44 33.86 -31.29 30.98
N GLY A 45 35.06 -31.34 31.55
CA GLY A 45 36.05 -30.28 31.36
C GLY A 45 37.21 -30.33 32.35
N ASN A 46 37.94 -29.22 32.43
CA ASN A 46 39.00 -28.98 33.40
C ASN A 46 38.75 -27.67 34.14
N ILE A 47 39.09 -27.66 35.42
CA ILE A 47 39.01 -26.48 36.27
C ILE A 47 40.40 -26.06 36.73
N LEU A 48 40.68 -24.77 36.65
CA LEU A 48 41.79 -24.12 37.31
C LEU A 48 41.24 -23.27 38.45
N ARG A 49 41.63 -23.59 39.69
CA ARG A 49 41.29 -22.80 40.88
C ARG A 49 42.52 -22.08 41.39
N LEU A 50 42.38 -20.77 41.54
CA LEU A 50 43.36 -19.86 42.11
C LEU A 50 42.86 -19.51 43.51
N THR A 51 43.63 -19.84 44.54
CA THR A 51 43.24 -19.57 45.93
C THR A 51 44.19 -18.58 46.60
N GLY A 52 43.65 -17.77 47.50
CA GLY A 52 44.38 -16.71 48.20
C GLY A 52 43.52 -16.08 49.31
N THR A 53 43.60 -14.76 49.50
CA THR A 53 42.66 -14.07 50.40
C THR A 53 41.23 -14.18 49.85
N GLY A 54 41.06 -14.06 48.53
CA GLY A 54 39.89 -14.49 47.77
C GLY A 54 40.25 -15.58 46.76
N ASP A 55 39.25 -16.18 46.12
CA ASP A 55 39.43 -17.28 45.18
C ASP A 55 38.89 -16.92 43.78
N GLY A 56 39.44 -17.58 42.76
CA GLY A 56 39.02 -17.47 41.37
C GLY A 56 39.01 -18.82 40.70
N GLU A 57 38.09 -19.00 39.76
CA GLU A 57 37.93 -20.24 39.02
C GLU A 57 37.81 -19.97 37.52
N ILE A 58 38.55 -20.75 36.72
CA ILE A 58 38.45 -20.79 35.27
C ILE A 58 38.11 -22.22 34.87
N LEU A 59 36.97 -22.39 34.21
CA LEU A 59 36.47 -23.64 33.69
C LEU A 59 36.65 -23.67 32.17
N ILE A 60 37.23 -24.75 31.65
CA ILE A 60 37.27 -25.03 30.23
C ILE A 60 36.51 -26.34 30.02
N GLY A 61 35.35 -26.25 29.36
CA GLY A 61 34.56 -27.43 29.02
C GLY A 61 35.26 -28.29 27.96
N TRP A 62 34.75 -29.49 27.74
CA TRP A 62 35.08 -30.29 26.56
C TRP A 62 33.90 -30.26 25.59
N SER A 63 34.18 -30.01 24.32
CA SER A 63 33.16 -29.91 23.27
C SER A 63 32.56 -31.26 22.87
N GLY A 64 33.16 -32.37 23.32
CA GLY A 64 32.72 -33.74 22.99
C GLY A 64 32.95 -34.15 21.53
N VAL A 65 33.44 -33.22 20.70
CA VAL A 65 33.68 -33.43 19.26
C VAL A 65 35.07 -32.90 18.92
N ASN A 66 35.86 -33.72 18.21
CA ASN A 66 37.22 -33.36 17.83
C ASN A 66 37.24 -32.06 17.00
N GLY A 67 38.01 -31.07 17.48
CA GLY A 67 38.19 -29.78 16.80
C GLY A 67 37.05 -28.77 16.99
N ALA A 68 35.96 -29.11 17.68
CA ALA A 68 34.89 -28.18 17.98
C ALA A 68 35.28 -27.22 19.13
N PRO A 69 34.85 -25.94 19.09
CA PRO A 69 35.11 -24.99 20.16
C PRO A 69 34.45 -25.46 21.46
N ALA A 70 35.12 -25.22 22.58
CA ALA A 70 34.62 -25.55 23.90
C ALA A 70 34.15 -24.29 24.64
N PRO A 71 33.09 -24.39 25.46
CA PRO A 71 32.68 -23.28 26.30
C PRO A 71 33.70 -23.07 27.43
N ALA A 72 33.95 -21.82 27.79
CA ALA A 72 34.80 -21.45 28.90
C ALA A 72 34.05 -20.51 29.84
N TYR A 73 34.25 -20.68 31.14
CA TYR A 73 33.58 -19.89 32.17
C TYR A 73 34.57 -19.38 33.20
N ILE A 74 34.23 -18.26 33.82
CA ILE A 74 34.96 -17.68 34.92
C ILE A 74 34.02 -17.35 36.07
N ARG A 75 34.53 -17.42 37.29
CA ARG A 75 33.86 -16.89 38.48
C ARG A 75 34.87 -16.52 39.55
N SER A 76 34.41 -15.80 40.58
CA SER A 76 35.24 -15.36 41.69
C SER A 76 34.51 -15.47 43.02
N HIS A 77 35.29 -15.54 44.10
CA HIS A 77 34.84 -15.46 45.48
C HIS A 77 35.68 -14.40 46.20
N ARG A 78 35.00 -13.42 46.80
CA ARG A 78 35.67 -12.30 47.48
C ARG A 78 36.38 -12.75 48.76
N ASP A 79 37.33 -11.96 49.23
CA ASP A 79 38.04 -12.10 50.50
C ASP A 79 37.17 -11.86 51.76
N ASN A 80 36.01 -12.51 51.84
CA ASN A 80 35.10 -12.45 52.97
C ASN A 80 34.49 -13.84 53.21
N ALA A 81 34.45 -14.29 54.47
CA ALA A 81 33.92 -15.60 54.84
C ALA A 81 32.42 -15.76 54.59
N GLU A 82 31.67 -14.65 54.51
CA GLU A 82 30.24 -14.63 54.18
C GLU A 82 29.98 -14.33 52.69
N ALA A 83 31.03 -14.11 51.89
CA ALA A 83 30.83 -13.84 50.47
C ALA A 83 30.45 -15.12 49.73
N GLU A 84 29.41 -15.02 48.91
CA GLU A 84 29.02 -16.10 48.01
C GLU A 84 29.94 -16.15 46.79
N TRP A 85 30.10 -17.33 46.20
CA TRP A 85 30.65 -17.44 44.85
C TRP A 85 29.79 -16.63 43.87
N SER A 86 30.43 -15.87 42.98
CA SER A 86 29.72 -15.27 41.86
C SER A 86 29.11 -16.36 40.98
N GLU A 87 28.03 -16.01 40.28
CA GLU A 87 27.56 -16.84 39.17
C GLU A 87 28.67 -17.06 38.14
N TRP A 88 28.55 -18.14 37.39
CA TRP A 88 29.46 -18.44 36.30
C TRP A 88 29.21 -17.52 35.11
N ALA A 89 30.21 -16.74 34.73
CA ALA A 89 30.18 -15.93 33.52
C ALA A 89 30.83 -16.69 32.37
N MET A 90 30.09 -16.89 31.27
CA MET A 90 30.63 -17.52 30.05
C MET A 90 31.48 -16.52 29.26
N LEU A 91 32.63 -16.97 28.78
CA LEU A 91 33.46 -16.23 27.85
C LEU A 91 32.98 -16.49 26.42
N TYR A 92 32.61 -15.42 25.72
CA TYR A 92 32.21 -15.48 24.32
C TYR A 92 33.40 -15.21 23.38
N THR A 93 33.42 -15.91 22.26
CA THR A 93 34.42 -15.76 21.20
C THR A 93 33.74 -15.74 19.85
N THR A 94 34.48 -15.47 18.77
CA THR A 94 33.95 -15.59 17.40
C THR A 94 33.47 -17.01 17.07
N LEU A 95 34.02 -18.04 17.73
CA LEU A 95 33.63 -19.45 17.56
C LEU A 95 32.58 -19.91 18.59
N ASN A 96 32.28 -19.10 19.60
CA ASN A 96 31.22 -19.31 20.59
C ASN A 96 30.56 -17.97 20.92
N PRO A 97 29.74 -17.40 20.01
CA PRO A 97 29.17 -16.06 20.16
C PRO A 97 28.02 -16.05 21.19
N PRO A 98 27.65 -14.86 21.70
CA PRO A 98 26.48 -14.72 22.56
C PRO A 98 25.19 -15.21 21.87
N PRO A 99 24.26 -15.84 22.60
CA PRO A 99 22.98 -16.30 22.07
C PRO A 99 22.15 -15.20 21.39
N ASP A 100 22.31 -13.94 21.82
CA ASP A 100 21.53 -12.77 21.34
C ASP A 100 22.23 -11.98 20.22
N SER A 101 23.19 -12.56 19.50
CA SER A 101 23.82 -11.87 18.37
C SER A 101 22.89 -11.79 17.16
N HIS A 102 22.74 -10.61 16.54
CA HIS A 102 22.13 -10.51 15.21
C HIS A 102 22.89 -11.44 14.24
N PRO A 103 22.23 -12.45 13.66
CA PRO A 103 22.92 -13.47 12.87
C PRO A 103 23.58 -12.84 11.64
N VAL A 104 24.73 -13.39 11.24
CA VAL A 104 25.40 -13.02 9.98
C VAL A 104 24.42 -13.23 8.82
N GLY A 105 24.32 -12.24 7.93
CA GLY A 105 23.35 -12.26 6.84
C GLY A 105 22.00 -11.61 7.15
N ALA A 106 21.72 -11.20 8.40
CA ALA A 106 20.54 -10.39 8.67
C ALA A 106 20.73 -8.96 8.12
N ALA A 107 19.69 -8.44 7.46
CA ALA A 107 19.64 -7.04 7.03
C ALA A 107 19.40 -6.14 8.25
N ILE A 108 20.26 -5.15 8.44
CA ILE A 108 20.24 -4.22 9.56
C ILE A 108 19.99 -2.81 9.03
N ALA A 109 18.99 -2.12 9.57
CA ALA A 109 18.73 -0.72 9.27
C ALA A 109 19.77 0.16 9.98
N TRP A 110 20.55 0.91 9.20
CA TRP A 110 21.66 1.72 9.67
C TRP A 110 21.41 3.22 9.37
N PRO A 111 21.45 4.11 10.37
CA PRO A 111 21.04 5.51 10.22
C PRO A 111 22.11 6.45 9.63
N SER A 112 23.25 5.92 9.18
CA SER A 112 24.40 6.73 8.73
C SER A 112 24.93 6.23 7.39
N ASP A 113 25.54 7.11 6.59
CA ASP A 113 26.25 6.74 5.37
C ASP A 113 27.63 6.12 5.64
N ALA A 114 28.18 6.35 6.83
CA ALA A 114 29.42 5.73 7.26
C ALA A 114 29.16 4.28 7.70
N THR A 115 29.59 3.32 6.89
CA THR A 115 29.42 1.89 7.19
C THR A 115 30.42 1.45 8.27
N PRO A 116 29.99 0.80 9.37
CA PRO A 116 30.90 0.31 10.40
C PRO A 116 31.84 -0.79 9.89
N ALA A 117 33.01 -0.90 10.50
CA ALA A 117 33.95 -1.99 10.21
C ALA A 117 33.30 -3.37 10.49
N GLY A 118 33.51 -4.33 9.59
CA GLY A 118 32.90 -5.67 9.66
C GLY A 118 31.50 -5.78 9.03
N TYR A 119 30.98 -4.68 8.47
CA TYR A 119 29.71 -4.63 7.76
C TYR A 119 29.91 -4.20 6.30
N ALA A 120 28.94 -4.54 5.46
CA ALA A 120 28.84 -4.03 4.09
C ALA A 120 27.43 -3.49 3.82
N LEU A 121 27.32 -2.48 2.96
CA LEU A 121 26.04 -2.05 2.40
C LEU A 121 25.44 -3.17 1.54
N MET A 122 24.12 -3.31 1.53
CA MET A 122 23.42 -4.33 0.75
C MET A 122 23.03 -3.79 -0.63
N GLN A 123 23.91 -3.96 -1.63
CA GLN A 123 23.83 -3.29 -2.94
C GLN A 123 23.90 -4.27 -4.13
N GLY A 124 23.63 -5.55 -3.93
CA GLY A 124 23.66 -6.53 -5.03
C GLY A 124 25.05 -7.10 -5.33
N GLN A 125 26.06 -6.82 -4.51
CA GLN A 125 27.44 -7.23 -4.77
C GLN A 125 27.71 -8.71 -4.44
N SER A 126 28.63 -9.31 -5.17
CA SER A 126 29.17 -10.64 -4.87
C SER A 126 30.15 -10.63 -3.70
N PHE A 127 30.31 -11.76 -3.01
CA PHE A 127 31.32 -11.94 -1.96
C PHE A 127 32.03 -13.30 -2.08
N ASP A 128 33.22 -13.40 -1.49
CA ASP A 128 33.97 -14.66 -1.40
C ASP A 128 33.38 -15.55 -0.29
N LYS A 129 32.78 -16.67 -0.70
CA LYS A 129 32.15 -17.64 0.21
C LYS A 129 33.13 -18.36 1.13
N SER A 130 34.39 -18.52 0.69
CA SER A 130 35.44 -19.13 1.50
C SER A 130 35.93 -18.18 2.59
N ALA A 131 35.98 -16.87 2.29
CA ALA A 131 36.32 -15.84 3.27
C ALA A 131 35.18 -15.59 4.28
N TYR A 132 33.91 -15.70 3.84
CA TYR A 132 32.72 -15.41 4.66
C TYR A 132 31.77 -16.61 4.71
N PRO A 133 32.14 -17.72 5.40
CA PRO A 133 31.36 -18.95 5.41
C PRO A 133 29.99 -18.79 6.08
N LEU A 134 29.88 -17.97 7.13
CA LEU A 134 28.59 -17.70 7.79
C LEU A 134 27.65 -16.89 6.89
N LEU A 135 28.18 -15.94 6.11
CA LEU A 135 27.39 -15.20 5.13
C LEU A 135 26.97 -16.09 3.96
N ALA A 136 27.80 -17.06 3.57
CA ALA A 136 27.47 -18.06 2.55
C ALA A 136 26.33 -19.01 2.97
N ILE A 137 26.15 -19.25 4.28
CA ILE A 137 24.98 -19.98 4.79
C ILE A 137 23.70 -19.16 4.57
N ALA A 138 23.74 -17.85 4.84
CA ALA A 138 22.59 -16.96 4.65
C ALA A 138 22.30 -16.69 3.16
N TYR A 139 23.34 -16.51 2.34
CA TYR A 139 23.27 -16.24 0.91
C TYR A 139 24.08 -17.25 0.10
N PRO A 140 23.53 -18.46 -0.17
CA PRO A 140 24.25 -19.53 -0.89
C PRO A 140 24.69 -19.16 -2.31
N SER A 141 24.03 -18.16 -2.92
CA SER A 141 24.39 -17.59 -4.22
C SER A 141 25.76 -16.91 -4.22
N GLY A 142 26.28 -16.51 -3.05
CA GLY A 142 27.46 -15.65 -2.96
C GLY A 142 27.18 -14.19 -3.35
N ILE A 143 25.91 -13.79 -3.34
CA ILE A 143 25.46 -12.43 -3.70
C ILE A 143 24.63 -11.86 -2.55
N ILE A 144 25.01 -10.68 -2.05
CA ILE A 144 24.21 -9.92 -1.09
C ILE A 144 23.07 -9.25 -1.87
N PRO A 145 21.80 -9.34 -1.42
CA PRO A 145 20.69 -8.66 -2.09
C PRO A 145 20.89 -7.15 -2.22
N ASP A 146 20.41 -6.54 -3.30
CA ASP A 146 20.28 -5.07 -3.36
C ASP A 146 19.03 -4.66 -2.62
N MET A 147 19.19 -3.89 -1.54
CA MET A 147 18.11 -3.47 -0.66
C MET A 147 17.77 -1.98 -0.82
N ARG A 148 18.43 -1.27 -1.74
CA ARG A 148 18.13 0.15 -2.00
C ARG A 148 16.71 0.28 -2.58
N GLY A 149 15.89 1.14 -1.96
CA GLY A 149 14.48 1.32 -2.34
C GLY A 149 13.55 0.17 -1.92
N TRP A 150 14.07 -0.92 -1.36
CA TRP A 150 13.27 -2.07 -0.97
C TRP A 150 12.82 -2.01 0.50
N THR A 151 11.58 -2.41 0.76
CA THR A 151 11.06 -2.64 2.11
C THR A 151 11.01 -4.13 2.42
N ILE A 152 11.48 -4.52 3.61
CA ILE A 152 11.40 -5.92 4.05
C ILE A 152 9.95 -6.28 4.39
N LYS A 153 9.42 -7.28 3.68
CA LYS A 153 8.12 -7.90 3.94
C LYS A 153 8.33 -9.33 4.39
N GLY A 154 7.66 -9.74 5.47
CA GLY A 154 7.68 -11.12 5.95
C GLY A 154 7.22 -12.07 4.83
N LYS A 155 7.96 -13.17 4.64
CA LYS A 155 7.59 -14.18 3.64
C LYS A 155 6.20 -14.74 3.99
N PRO A 156 5.22 -14.69 3.07
CA PRO A 156 3.91 -15.28 3.31
C PRO A 156 4.01 -16.80 3.42
N ILE A 157 3.01 -17.43 4.03
CA ILE A 157 2.93 -18.89 4.18
C ILE A 157 3.06 -19.64 2.84
N SER A 158 2.59 -19.03 1.74
CA SER A 158 2.64 -19.59 0.39
C SER A 158 2.72 -18.48 -0.66
N GLY A 159 2.99 -18.87 -1.92
CA GLY A 159 2.95 -17.97 -3.08
C GLY A 159 4.21 -17.14 -3.33
N ARG A 160 5.22 -17.19 -2.44
CA ARG A 160 6.51 -16.50 -2.64
C ARG A 160 7.70 -17.30 -2.10
N ALA A 161 8.84 -17.17 -2.77
CA ALA A 161 10.13 -17.67 -2.29
C ALA A 161 10.82 -16.63 -1.38
N VAL A 162 11.75 -17.09 -0.53
CA VAL A 162 12.63 -16.21 0.25
C VAL A 162 13.49 -15.38 -0.72
N LEU A 163 13.69 -14.10 -0.43
CA LEU A 163 14.39 -13.11 -1.29
C LEU A 163 13.74 -12.83 -2.67
N SER A 164 12.54 -13.33 -2.94
CA SER A 164 11.78 -12.87 -4.12
C SER A 164 11.44 -11.38 -3.99
N GLN A 165 11.37 -10.67 -5.10
CA GLN A 165 10.93 -9.27 -5.16
C GLN A 165 9.44 -9.17 -5.49
N GLU A 166 8.79 -8.11 -5.02
CA GLU A 166 7.40 -7.78 -5.31
C GLU A 166 7.33 -6.28 -5.52
N MET A 167 6.92 -5.84 -6.72
CA MET A 167 6.75 -4.43 -7.02
C MET A 167 5.58 -3.84 -6.22
N ASP A 168 5.62 -2.52 -6.06
CA ASP A 168 4.54 -1.76 -5.46
C ASP A 168 3.26 -1.80 -6.33
N GLY A 169 2.12 -1.55 -5.71
CA GLY A 169 0.84 -1.64 -6.41
C GLY A 169 -0.35 -1.22 -5.57
N ASN A 170 -1.26 -0.49 -6.20
CA ASN A 170 -2.50 -0.08 -5.57
C ASN A 170 -3.47 -1.25 -5.44
N LYS A 171 -4.16 -1.32 -4.29
CA LYS A 171 -5.26 -2.26 -4.12
C LYS A 171 -6.38 -1.95 -5.11
N ARG A 172 -6.97 -2.99 -5.70
CA ARG A 172 -8.15 -2.86 -6.57
C ARG A 172 -9.27 -2.09 -5.84
N HIS A 173 -9.82 -1.09 -6.50
CA HIS A 173 -10.90 -0.24 -5.98
C HIS A 173 -11.73 0.34 -7.14
N SER A 174 -12.83 1.02 -6.81
CA SER A 174 -13.69 1.74 -7.74
C SER A 174 -14.05 3.12 -7.18
N HIS A 175 -14.56 3.99 -8.05
CA HIS A 175 -15.04 5.33 -7.69
C HIS A 175 -16.51 5.47 -8.05
N SER A 176 -17.25 6.24 -7.25
CA SER A 176 -18.56 6.75 -7.68
C SER A 176 -18.35 8.00 -8.54
N ALA A 177 -19.06 8.09 -9.65
CA ALA A 177 -19.01 9.23 -10.56
C ALA A 177 -20.42 9.73 -10.85
N ARG A 178 -20.56 11.04 -11.08
CA ARG A 178 -21.84 11.68 -11.44
C ARG A 178 -21.62 12.76 -12.49
N ALA A 179 -22.54 12.86 -13.43
CA ALA A 179 -22.68 14.03 -14.30
C ALA A 179 -23.64 15.03 -13.63
N GLN A 180 -23.42 16.33 -13.86
CA GLN A 180 -24.37 17.37 -13.44
C GLN A 180 -25.40 17.60 -14.54
N ASP A 181 -26.57 18.09 -14.15
CA ASP A 181 -27.61 18.46 -15.12
C ASP A 181 -27.14 19.62 -16.00
N THR A 182 -27.52 19.57 -17.28
CA THR A 182 -27.20 20.62 -18.27
C THR A 182 -28.48 21.09 -18.94
N ASP A 183 -28.83 22.37 -18.75
CA ASP A 183 -29.92 23.01 -19.46
C ASP A 183 -29.46 23.43 -20.87
N LEU A 184 -30.12 22.93 -21.91
CA LEU A 184 -29.84 23.27 -23.30
C LEU A 184 -30.51 24.58 -23.73
N GLY A 185 -31.41 25.15 -22.93
CA GLY A 185 -32.13 26.39 -23.16
C GLY A 185 -33.14 26.34 -24.31
N THR A 186 -33.92 27.42 -24.48
CA THR A 186 -34.94 27.54 -25.53
C THR A 186 -34.34 27.68 -26.94
N LYS A 187 -35.01 27.11 -27.95
CA LYS A 187 -34.64 27.20 -29.37
C LYS A 187 -35.84 27.62 -30.21
N ASN A 188 -35.63 28.50 -31.19
CA ASN A 188 -36.64 28.92 -32.14
C ASN A 188 -36.63 28.02 -33.38
N THR A 189 -37.80 27.73 -33.94
CA THR A 189 -37.93 27.01 -35.21
C THR A 189 -37.61 27.93 -36.40
N SER A 190 -37.42 27.35 -37.57
CA SER A 190 -37.44 28.11 -38.82
C SER A 190 -38.82 28.76 -39.05
N SER A 191 -38.86 29.82 -39.85
CA SER A 191 -40.09 30.51 -40.25
C SER A 191 -40.84 29.72 -41.33
N PHE A 192 -42.17 29.74 -41.27
CA PHE A 192 -43.06 29.17 -42.28
C PHE A 192 -44.17 30.18 -42.61
N ASP A 193 -44.38 30.47 -43.89
CA ASP A 193 -45.40 31.40 -44.39
C ASP A 193 -46.48 30.66 -45.19
N TYR A 194 -47.75 30.83 -44.79
CA TYR A 194 -48.89 30.24 -45.48
C TYR A 194 -49.26 30.98 -46.77
N GLY A 195 -48.80 32.23 -46.96
CA GLY A 195 -49.21 33.11 -48.03
C GLY A 195 -50.70 33.48 -47.97
N SER A 196 -51.29 33.87 -49.11
CA SER A 196 -52.72 34.18 -49.23
C SER A 196 -53.56 32.95 -49.57
N LYS A 197 -54.76 32.82 -48.97
CA LYS A 197 -55.74 31.76 -49.26
C LYS A 197 -57.07 32.38 -49.70
N GLY A 198 -57.75 31.77 -50.66
CA GLY A 198 -59.08 32.17 -51.11
C GLY A 198 -60.21 31.42 -50.39
N SER A 199 -61.42 31.97 -50.40
CA SER A 199 -62.65 31.32 -49.93
C SER A 199 -63.44 30.72 -51.10
N ASP A 200 -64.32 29.75 -50.81
CA ASP A 200 -65.28 29.25 -51.79
C ASP A 200 -66.29 30.34 -52.20
N ALA A 201 -66.84 30.24 -53.40
CA ALA A 201 -67.85 31.19 -53.91
C ALA A 201 -69.24 30.87 -53.34
N GLY A 202 -69.92 31.88 -52.78
CA GLY A 202 -71.26 31.75 -52.19
C GLY A 202 -71.99 33.09 -52.06
N GLY A 203 -73.21 33.06 -51.51
CA GLY A 203 -73.99 34.28 -51.21
C GLY A 203 -74.92 34.75 -52.34
N ASN A 204 -75.07 33.98 -53.43
CA ASN A 204 -76.06 34.29 -54.45
C ASN A 204 -77.48 34.13 -53.88
N HIS A 205 -78.30 35.17 -53.99
CA HIS A 205 -79.69 35.18 -53.56
C HIS A 205 -80.48 36.20 -54.39
N VAL A 206 -81.80 36.04 -54.44
CA VAL A 206 -82.71 36.91 -55.20
C VAL A 206 -83.62 37.68 -54.25
N HIS A 207 -83.94 38.93 -54.60
CA HIS A 207 -84.96 39.74 -53.92
C HIS A 207 -86.09 40.02 -54.92
N GLU A 208 -87.34 39.99 -54.46
CA GLU A 208 -88.52 40.31 -55.27
C GLU A 208 -89.22 41.55 -54.69
N PHE A 209 -89.55 42.52 -55.54
CA PHE A 209 -90.32 43.70 -55.15
C PHE A 209 -91.39 44.02 -56.20
N GLY A 210 -92.63 44.25 -55.76
CA GLY A 210 -93.69 44.80 -56.60
C GLY A 210 -93.56 46.33 -56.68
N SER A 211 -93.18 46.86 -57.85
CA SER A 211 -92.87 48.30 -58.02
C SER A 211 -94.09 49.21 -57.91
N TYR A 212 -93.86 50.42 -57.36
CA TYR A 212 -94.84 51.50 -57.15
C TYR A 212 -94.89 52.44 -58.36
N VAL A 213 -96.09 52.70 -58.90
CA VAL A 213 -96.34 53.74 -59.91
C VAL A 213 -97.27 54.78 -59.28
N ASN A 214 -96.85 56.05 -59.21
CA ASN A 214 -97.74 57.15 -58.87
C ASN A 214 -98.30 57.74 -60.18
N SER A 215 -99.63 57.81 -60.31
CA SER A 215 -100.27 58.44 -61.47
C SER A 215 -100.18 59.96 -61.34
N TYR A 216 -99.69 60.65 -62.38
CA TYR A 216 -99.60 62.12 -62.39
C TYR A 216 -100.99 62.78 -62.60
N TRP A 217 -102.06 62.00 -62.82
CA TRP A 217 -103.43 62.47 -63.02
C TRP A 217 -104.48 61.50 -62.46
N GLY A 218 -104.72 61.58 -61.15
CA GLY A 218 -106.09 61.69 -60.64
C GLY A 218 -107.07 60.51 -60.72
N ASP A 219 -106.64 59.25 -60.70
CA ASP A 219 -107.52 58.17 -60.24
C ASP A 219 -106.87 57.28 -59.17
N SER A 220 -107.43 57.36 -57.97
CA SER A 220 -107.06 56.52 -56.84
C SER A 220 -107.75 55.17 -56.98
N ASN A 221 -106.99 54.09 -56.80
CA ASN A 221 -107.41 52.71 -56.46
C ASN A 221 -107.37 51.62 -57.56
N HIS A 222 -106.22 51.44 -58.23
CA HIS A 222 -105.90 50.17 -58.87
C HIS A 222 -104.47 49.71 -58.54
N THR A 223 -104.33 48.51 -57.95
CA THR A 223 -103.05 47.79 -57.81
C THR A 223 -102.89 46.83 -59.00
N SER A 224 -102.27 47.30 -60.08
CA SER A 224 -101.94 46.46 -61.23
C SER A 224 -100.49 45.93 -61.13
N PHE A 225 -100.33 44.63 -60.94
CA PHE A 225 -99.05 43.94 -61.00
C PHE A 225 -98.72 43.58 -62.46
N LEU A 226 -97.93 44.41 -63.14
CA LEU A 226 -97.38 44.08 -64.46
C LEU A 226 -96.11 43.24 -64.27
N ALA A 227 -96.16 41.97 -64.66
CA ALA A 227 -94.97 41.14 -64.80
C ALA A 227 -94.21 41.55 -66.08
N GLY A 228 -92.91 41.83 -65.97
CA GLY A 228 -92.02 41.91 -67.14
C GLY A 228 -91.25 43.21 -67.39
N GLY A 229 -91.19 44.17 -66.45
CA GLY A 229 -90.47 45.43 -66.62
C GLY A 229 -89.43 45.73 -65.54
N GLY A 230 -88.69 44.72 -65.08
CA GLY A 230 -87.86 44.73 -63.86
C GLY A 230 -87.05 46.02 -63.64
N ALA A 231 -87.31 46.70 -62.52
CA ALA A 231 -86.48 47.80 -62.04
C ALA A 231 -85.16 47.23 -61.48
N TRP A 232 -84.03 47.77 -61.91
CA TRP A 232 -82.71 47.37 -61.40
C TRP A 232 -82.42 48.09 -60.08
N THR A 233 -82.01 47.33 -59.06
CA THR A 233 -81.47 47.92 -57.83
C THR A 233 -80.10 48.55 -58.11
N LYS A 234 -79.67 49.49 -57.26
CA LYS A 234 -78.28 50.04 -57.30
C LYS A 234 -77.29 48.98 -56.79
N GLU A 235 -76.00 49.15 -57.10
CA GLU A 235 -74.92 48.29 -56.59
C GLU A 235 -74.92 48.25 -55.05
N ALA A 236 -75.01 47.05 -54.49
CA ALA A 236 -75.01 46.77 -53.06
C ALA A 236 -74.49 45.33 -52.83
N GLY A 237 -74.13 44.99 -51.59
CA GLY A 237 -73.69 43.63 -51.22
C GLY A 237 -72.17 43.44 -51.14
N ILE A 238 -71.36 44.49 -51.32
CA ILE A 238 -69.94 44.48 -50.96
C ILE A 238 -69.86 44.28 -49.45
N HIS A 239 -69.30 43.15 -49.03
CA HIS A 239 -69.05 42.83 -47.63
C HIS A 239 -67.73 42.07 -47.52
N ALA A 240 -67.17 42.06 -46.32
CA ALA A 240 -65.99 41.28 -45.99
C ALA A 240 -66.32 40.36 -44.81
N HIS A 241 -65.70 39.20 -44.79
CA HIS A 241 -65.77 38.27 -43.67
C HIS A 241 -64.44 38.28 -42.92
N THR A 242 -64.53 38.18 -41.60
CA THR A 242 -63.36 37.91 -40.76
C THR A 242 -63.33 36.42 -40.45
N THR A 243 -62.27 35.73 -40.85
CA THR A 243 -62.06 34.32 -40.52
C THR A 243 -60.97 34.20 -39.46
N TRP A 244 -61.34 33.68 -38.29
CA TRP A 244 -60.38 33.38 -37.23
C TRP A 244 -59.74 32.00 -37.45
N ILE A 245 -58.42 31.94 -37.67
CA ILE A 245 -57.68 30.68 -37.83
C ILE A 245 -57.32 30.07 -36.47
N GLY A 246 -56.84 30.89 -35.55
CA GLY A 246 -56.44 30.48 -34.20
C GLY A 246 -54.97 30.04 -34.06
N PRO A 247 -54.49 29.87 -32.81
CA PRO A 247 -53.15 29.42 -32.52
C PRO A 247 -52.99 27.91 -32.72
N HIS A 248 -51.78 27.46 -33.03
CA HIS A 248 -51.42 26.05 -33.03
C HIS A 248 -49.99 25.86 -32.47
N GLY A 249 -49.66 24.63 -32.09
CA GLY A 249 -48.34 24.25 -31.59
C GLY A 249 -47.90 22.91 -32.15
N HIS A 250 -46.60 22.66 -32.12
CA HIS A 250 -45.97 21.41 -32.56
C HIS A 250 -45.15 20.81 -31.42
N THR A 251 -44.98 19.50 -31.44
CA THR A 251 -44.02 18.78 -30.59
C THR A 251 -42.87 18.28 -31.44
N VAL A 252 -41.67 18.27 -30.88
CA VAL A 252 -40.46 17.76 -31.54
C VAL A 252 -39.79 16.76 -30.62
N TYR A 253 -39.55 15.54 -31.12
CA TYR A 253 -38.82 14.51 -30.41
C TYR A 253 -37.32 14.64 -30.68
N ILE A 254 -36.51 14.80 -29.63
CA ILE A 254 -35.05 15.01 -29.75
C ILE A 254 -34.27 13.68 -29.76
N GLY A 255 -34.74 12.67 -29.02
CA GLY A 255 -34.10 11.36 -28.92
C GLY A 255 -32.98 11.25 -27.86
N PRO A 256 -32.53 10.02 -27.57
CA PRO A 256 -31.43 9.77 -26.64
C PRO A 256 -30.08 10.13 -27.24
N HIS A 257 -29.13 10.55 -26.40
CA HIS A 257 -27.74 10.78 -26.76
C HIS A 257 -26.80 10.31 -25.63
N GLY A 258 -25.49 10.25 -25.89
CA GLY A 258 -24.49 9.81 -24.92
C GLY A 258 -23.25 10.71 -24.90
N HIS A 259 -22.34 10.42 -23.98
CA HIS A 259 -21.10 11.18 -23.77
C HIS A 259 -19.92 10.23 -23.61
N LEU A 260 -18.75 10.66 -24.07
CA LEU A 260 -17.49 10.00 -23.76
C LEU A 260 -17.01 10.47 -22.38
N VAL A 261 -16.65 9.53 -21.52
CA VAL A 261 -16.03 9.82 -20.21
C VAL A 261 -14.61 9.26 -20.23
N ILE A 262 -13.64 10.12 -19.98
CA ILE A 262 -12.23 9.78 -19.85
C ILE A 262 -11.83 10.02 -18.39
N VAL A 263 -11.12 9.06 -17.82
CA VAL A 263 -10.51 9.18 -16.49
C VAL A 263 -9.00 9.17 -16.70
N ASP A 264 -8.38 10.32 -16.51
CA ASP A 264 -6.93 10.47 -16.67
C ASP A 264 -6.20 9.81 -15.47
N PRO A 265 -4.96 9.31 -15.69
CA PRO A 265 -4.14 8.77 -14.60
C PRO A 265 -3.83 9.84 -13.55
N ASP A 266 -3.87 9.47 -12.27
CA ASP A 266 -3.50 10.31 -11.14
C ASP A 266 -2.68 9.50 -10.13
N GLY A 267 -1.57 10.08 -9.64
CA GLY A 267 -0.65 9.43 -8.70
C GLY A 267 0.82 9.82 -8.88
N ASN A 268 1.66 9.18 -8.07
CA ASN A 268 3.12 9.30 -8.14
C ASN A 268 3.72 8.10 -8.91
N ASP A 269 5.02 8.17 -9.20
CA ASP A 269 5.76 7.07 -9.85
C ASP A 269 5.79 5.78 -9.01
N GLU A 270 5.73 5.90 -7.67
CA GLU A 270 5.71 4.77 -6.73
C GLU A 270 4.54 4.87 -5.74
N VAL A 271 3.97 3.73 -5.39
CA VAL A 271 3.01 3.58 -4.29
C VAL A 271 3.76 3.48 -2.97
N THR A 272 3.70 4.55 -2.18
CA THR A 272 4.46 4.65 -0.94
C THR A 272 3.57 4.69 0.30
N VAL A 273 4.14 4.24 1.42
CA VAL A 273 3.65 4.54 2.77
C VAL A 273 4.64 5.51 3.42
N LYS A 274 4.23 6.21 4.47
CA LYS A 274 5.16 7.04 5.26
C LYS A 274 6.36 6.17 5.69
N ASN A 275 7.56 6.59 5.30
CA ASN A 275 8.80 5.87 5.54
C ASN A 275 9.93 6.84 5.89
N ILE A 276 11.01 6.30 6.45
CA ILE A 276 12.25 7.02 6.74
C ILE A 276 13.38 6.22 6.11
N ALA A 277 14.28 6.91 5.40
CA ALA A 277 15.41 6.27 4.74
C ALA A 277 16.49 5.84 5.76
N PHE A 278 16.87 4.57 5.69
CA PHE A 278 18.02 3.99 6.39
C PHE A 278 18.84 3.21 5.36
N ASN A 279 20.15 3.12 5.58
CA ASN A 279 21.01 2.25 4.80
C ASN A 279 20.84 0.81 5.29
N TYR A 280 20.58 -0.13 4.39
CA TYR A 280 20.64 -1.55 4.75
C TYR A 280 22.10 -2.02 4.73
N ILE A 281 22.58 -2.49 5.89
CA ILE A 281 23.89 -3.11 6.02
C ILE A 281 23.75 -4.57 6.47
N VAL A 282 24.79 -5.36 6.23
CA VAL A 282 24.88 -6.75 6.65
C VAL A 282 26.23 -7.02 7.31
N ARG A 283 26.23 -7.81 8.39
CA ARG A 283 27.46 -8.28 9.05
C ARG A 283 28.14 -9.33 8.17
N LEU A 284 29.46 -9.24 8.01
CA LEU A 284 30.23 -10.14 7.15
C LEU A 284 30.67 -11.45 7.84
N ALA A 285 30.95 -11.41 9.15
CA ALA A 285 31.45 -12.56 9.93
C ALA A 285 30.98 -12.55 11.40
#